data_AF-A0A3D2G2X6-F1
#
_entry.id   AF-A0A3D2G2X6-F1
#
_cell.length_a   1.000
_cell.length_b   1.000
_cell.length_c   1.000
_cell.angle_alpha   90.00
_cell.angle_beta   90.00
_cell.angle_gamma   90.00
#
_symmetry.space_group_name_H-M   'P 1'
#
loop_
_entity.id
_entity.type
_entity.pdbx_description
1 polymer ?
#
loop_
_entity_poly.entity_id
_entity_poly.type
_entity_poly.pdbx_seq_one_letter_code
_entity_poly.pdbx_strand_id
1 'polypeptide(L)'
;MKKALHKLTLAVLIAAFILTLAGCGSDDTLKKNITGSWTCRGIDVTDSIMEGMREEAGSDAEVEALISNLNVGLLTVDYLLDIREDGTFVLSVDQSSAGKMADQLSDAVADAMYTYIEAELEKLANESGMTLDTLMSVLGCSSMDEVIEISLGGQSLAEYCDEVFAESEIQDILAEATESGTYSVKSGKILLSGDSSTISLIEYDEKSNTISLTESGFDTPFIFTRR
;
A
#
# COMPACT_ATOMS: atom_id res chain seq x y z
N MET A 1 -2.47 -6.84 -29.29
CA MET A 1 -1.94 -5.77 -30.19
C MET A 1 -2.71 -4.44 -30.10
N LYS A 2 -4.05 -4.39 -30.02
CA LYS A 2 -4.81 -3.11 -29.90
C LYS A 2 -4.54 -2.30 -28.61
N LYS A 3 -4.33 -2.96 -27.46
CA LYS A 3 -4.02 -2.31 -26.17
C LYS A 3 -2.64 -1.61 -26.16
N ALA A 4 -1.63 -2.25 -26.76
CA ALA A 4 -0.29 -1.65 -26.87
C ALA A 4 -0.28 -0.42 -27.80
N LEU A 5 -1.04 -0.48 -28.91
CA LEU A 5 -1.17 0.66 -29.83
C LEU A 5 -1.91 1.85 -29.19
N HIS A 6 -2.92 1.60 -28.35
CA HIS A 6 -3.62 2.67 -27.61
C HIS A 6 -2.74 3.36 -26.56
N LYS A 7 -1.95 2.61 -25.77
CA LYS A 7 -1.03 3.17 -24.77
C LYS A 7 0.04 4.05 -25.42
N LEU A 8 0.59 3.63 -26.56
CA LEU A 8 1.61 4.38 -27.31
C LEU A 8 1.03 5.65 -27.96
N THR A 9 -0.22 5.60 -28.41
CA THR A 9 -0.91 6.77 -28.99
C THR A 9 -1.27 7.81 -27.92
N LEU A 10 -1.66 7.36 -26.71
CA LEU A 10 -1.98 8.25 -25.59
C LEU A 10 -0.73 8.95 -25.04
N ALA A 11 0.38 8.23 -24.89
CA ALA A 11 1.67 8.81 -24.47
C ALA A 11 2.17 9.88 -25.44
N VAL A 12 2.01 9.67 -26.75
CA VAL A 12 2.38 10.65 -27.79
C VAL A 12 1.46 11.88 -27.77
N LEU A 13 0.16 11.72 -27.50
CA LEU A 13 -0.79 12.82 -27.37
C LEU A 13 -0.53 13.68 -26.13
N ILE A 14 -0.19 13.05 -24.99
CA ILE A 14 0.19 13.74 -23.76
C ILE A 14 1.48 14.54 -24.00
N ALA A 15 2.50 13.94 -24.63
CA ALA A 15 3.74 14.64 -25.00
C ALA A 15 3.52 15.82 -25.98
N ALA A 16 2.58 15.68 -26.92
CA ALA A 16 2.25 16.74 -27.88
C ALA A 16 1.47 17.91 -27.26
N PHE A 17 0.58 17.63 -26.30
CA PHE A 17 -0.20 18.67 -25.59
C PHE A 17 0.69 19.47 -24.63
N ILE A 18 1.63 18.78 -23.98
CA ILE A 18 2.64 19.31 -23.08
C ILE A 18 3.50 20.38 -23.78
N LEU A 19 3.85 20.27 -25.06
CA LEU A 19 4.71 21.27 -25.74
C LEU A 19 4.12 22.70 -25.88
N THR A 20 2.85 22.93 -25.54
CA THR A 20 2.16 24.22 -25.78
C THR A 20 2.19 25.22 -24.61
N LEU A 21 2.63 24.80 -23.41
CA LEU A 21 2.74 25.67 -22.24
C LEU A 21 4.22 25.85 -21.87
N ALA A 22 4.85 26.89 -22.43
CA ALA A 22 6.21 27.30 -22.08
C ALA A 22 6.15 28.24 -20.87
N GLY A 23 6.39 27.70 -19.67
CA GLY A 23 6.70 28.48 -18.49
C GLY A 23 8.08 29.11 -18.64
N CYS A 24 8.18 30.43 -18.43
CA CYS A 24 9.39 31.21 -18.66
C CYS A 24 10.33 31.18 -17.44
N GLY A 25 10.77 29.99 -17.04
CA GLY A 25 11.89 29.77 -16.12
C GLY A 25 13.02 29.07 -16.87
N SER A 26 14.28 29.45 -16.67
CA SER A 26 15.37 28.68 -17.26
C SER A 26 15.36 27.28 -16.66
N ASP A 27 15.43 26.25 -17.51
CA ASP A 27 15.39 24.84 -17.09
C ASP A 27 16.44 24.55 -15.98
N ASP A 28 17.57 25.24 -15.98
CA ASP A 28 18.61 25.17 -14.93
C ASP A 28 18.13 25.68 -13.56
N THR A 29 17.35 26.77 -13.52
CA THR A 29 16.80 27.29 -12.26
C THR A 29 15.77 26.33 -11.70
N LEU A 30 14.90 25.81 -12.57
CA LEU A 30 13.89 24.83 -12.17
C LEU A 30 14.55 23.54 -11.66
N LYS A 31 15.57 23.04 -12.36
CA LYS A 31 16.38 21.89 -11.91
C LYS A 31 16.93 22.12 -10.50
N LYS A 32 17.52 23.28 -10.26
CA LYS A 32 18.05 23.63 -8.93
C LYS A 32 16.96 23.69 -7.85
N ASN A 33 15.78 24.22 -8.19
CA ASN A 33 14.69 24.37 -7.24
C ASN A 33 14.12 23.03 -6.77
N ILE A 34 14.04 22.04 -7.67
CA ILE A 34 13.45 20.71 -7.38
C ILE A 34 14.43 19.71 -6.77
N THR A 35 15.74 19.87 -6.95
CA THR A 35 16.74 18.98 -6.36
C THR A 35 16.63 18.97 -4.83
N GLY A 36 16.53 17.80 -4.23
CA GLY A 36 16.49 17.61 -2.78
C GLY A 36 15.52 16.52 -2.38
N SER A 37 15.30 16.42 -1.07
CA SER A 37 14.40 15.45 -0.45
C SER A 37 13.03 16.06 -0.22
N TRP A 38 12.01 15.29 -0.56
CA TRP A 38 10.62 15.68 -0.44
C TRP A 38 9.81 14.55 0.21
N THR A 39 8.73 14.91 0.89
CA THR A 39 7.84 13.96 1.55
C THR A 39 6.38 14.26 1.24
N CYS A 40 5.61 13.22 0.95
CA CYS A 40 4.16 13.26 0.86
C CYS A 40 3.63 12.39 2.00
N ARG A 41 2.73 12.91 2.83
CA ARG A 41 2.34 12.25 4.07
C ARG A 41 0.90 11.80 4.08
N GLY A 42 0.65 10.70 4.80
CA GLY A 42 -0.69 10.22 5.11
C GLY A 42 -1.47 9.78 3.88
N ILE A 43 -0.80 9.15 2.92
CA ILE A 43 -1.45 8.58 1.75
C ILE A 43 -2.24 7.36 2.18
N ASP A 44 -3.55 7.41 1.96
CA ASP A 44 -4.44 6.28 2.19
C ASP A 44 -4.14 5.18 1.17
N VAL A 45 -3.76 4.01 1.68
CA VAL A 45 -3.46 2.81 0.90
C VAL A 45 -4.37 1.64 1.27
N THR A 46 -5.43 1.91 2.04
CA THR A 46 -6.33 0.89 2.58
C THR A 46 -6.90 0.03 1.47
N ASP A 47 -7.51 0.65 0.46
CA ASP A 47 -8.13 -0.07 -0.66
C ASP A 47 -7.10 -0.86 -1.48
N SER A 48 -5.91 -0.30 -1.70
CA SER A 48 -4.83 -0.97 -2.45
C SER A 48 -4.33 -2.22 -1.73
N ILE A 49 -4.15 -2.15 -0.41
CA ILE A 49 -3.74 -3.30 0.40
C ILE A 49 -4.84 -4.35 0.43
N MET A 50 -6.09 -3.93 0.66
CA MET A 50 -7.23 -4.86 0.69
C MET A 50 -7.45 -5.56 -0.66
N GLU A 51 -7.28 -4.86 -1.78
CA GLU A 51 -7.34 -5.47 -3.11
C GLU A 51 -6.19 -6.45 -3.32
N GLY A 52 -4.96 -6.10 -2.92
CA GLY A 52 -3.81 -7.01 -2.98
C GLY A 52 -4.06 -8.32 -2.23
N MET A 53 -4.62 -8.24 -1.02
CA MET A 53 -5.01 -9.42 -0.24
C MET A 53 -6.04 -10.30 -0.97
N ARG A 54 -7.03 -9.69 -1.63
CA ARG A 54 -8.03 -10.43 -2.43
C ARG A 54 -7.43 -11.07 -3.66
N GLU A 55 -6.54 -10.36 -4.35
CA GLU A 55 -5.83 -10.91 -5.50
C GLU A 55 -5.01 -12.16 -5.12
N GLU A 56 -4.37 -12.14 -3.95
CA GLU A 56 -3.64 -13.29 -3.40
C GLU A 56 -4.55 -14.43 -2.96
N ALA A 57 -5.70 -14.13 -2.33
CA ALA A 57 -6.71 -15.11 -1.97
C ALA A 57 -7.30 -15.84 -3.19
N GLY A 58 -7.35 -15.16 -4.33
CA GLY A 58 -7.80 -15.71 -5.59
C GLY A 58 -9.29 -16.02 -5.61
N SER A 59 -9.66 -17.30 -5.67
CA SER A 59 -11.07 -17.74 -5.73
C SER A 59 -11.48 -18.59 -4.52
N ASP A 60 -10.70 -18.56 -3.44
CA ASP A 60 -11.01 -19.29 -2.22
C ASP A 60 -12.12 -18.56 -1.46
N ALA A 61 -13.29 -19.19 -1.36
CA ALA A 61 -14.47 -18.58 -0.75
C ALA A 61 -14.33 -18.40 0.77
N GLU A 62 -13.53 -19.24 1.43
CA GLU A 62 -13.29 -19.14 2.87
C GLU A 62 -12.34 -17.98 3.18
N VAL A 63 -11.29 -17.84 2.38
CA VAL A 63 -10.36 -16.70 2.50
C VAL A 63 -11.05 -15.38 2.14
N GLU A 64 -11.88 -15.36 1.09
CA GLU A 64 -12.66 -14.16 0.75
C GLU A 64 -13.67 -13.77 1.83
N ALA A 65 -14.26 -14.74 2.52
CA ALA A 65 -15.14 -14.49 3.66
C ALA A 65 -14.36 -13.89 4.83
N LEU A 66 -13.15 -14.40 5.12
CA LEU A 66 -12.27 -13.83 6.13
C LEU A 66 -11.87 -12.39 5.78
N ILE A 67 -11.38 -12.14 4.57
CA ILE A 67 -10.98 -10.81 4.10
C ILE A 67 -12.14 -9.81 4.17
N SER A 68 -13.36 -10.26 3.84
CA SER A 68 -14.55 -9.40 3.88
C SER A 68 -14.98 -9.01 5.30
N ASN A 69 -14.49 -9.73 6.32
CA ASN A 69 -14.69 -9.41 7.73
C ASN A 69 -13.53 -8.64 8.36
N LEU A 70 -12.41 -8.46 7.63
CA LEU A 70 -11.29 -7.67 8.14
C LEU A 70 -11.69 -6.20 8.32
N ASN A 71 -11.38 -5.67 9.49
CA ASN A 71 -11.49 -4.24 9.78
C ASN A 71 -10.10 -3.67 10.08
N VAL A 72 -9.35 -3.37 9.02
CA VAL A 72 -7.99 -2.81 9.12
C VAL A 72 -7.96 -1.32 9.48
N GLY A 73 -9.13 -0.67 9.55
CA GLY A 73 -9.24 0.78 9.72
C GLY A 73 -8.61 1.54 8.55
N LEU A 74 -8.02 2.70 8.85
CA LEU A 74 -7.29 3.50 7.87
C LEU A 74 -5.80 3.13 7.89
N LEU A 75 -5.29 2.64 6.76
CA LEU A 75 -3.87 2.37 6.54
C LEU A 75 -3.27 3.52 5.74
N THR A 76 -2.23 4.14 6.31
CA THR A 76 -1.56 5.27 5.69
C THR A 76 -0.06 5.05 5.56
N VAL A 77 0.49 5.45 4.42
CA VAL A 77 1.94 5.50 4.17
C VAL A 77 2.39 6.94 3.93
N ASP A 78 3.66 7.20 4.21
CA ASP A 78 4.34 8.40 3.74
C ASP A 78 5.22 8.02 2.54
N TYR A 79 5.26 8.84 1.50
CA TYR A 79 6.19 8.70 0.38
C TYR A 79 7.36 9.66 0.53
N LEU A 80 8.53 9.22 0.08
CA LEU A 80 9.77 9.97 0.01
C LEU A 80 10.20 10.09 -1.45
N LEU A 81 10.46 11.32 -1.89
CA LEU A 81 10.98 11.60 -3.23
C LEU A 81 12.33 12.33 -3.10
N ASP A 82 13.40 11.70 -3.56
CA ASP A 82 14.73 12.30 -3.62
C ASP A 82 15.11 12.60 -5.08
N ILE A 83 15.21 13.88 -5.43
CA ILE A 83 15.67 14.34 -6.74
C ILE A 83 17.12 14.79 -6.62
N ARG A 84 18.02 14.18 -7.39
CA ARG A 84 19.48 14.37 -7.25
C ARG A 84 20.06 15.30 -8.31
N GLU A 85 21.20 15.93 -8.01
CA GLU A 85 21.85 16.85 -8.96
C GLU A 85 22.33 16.17 -10.24
N ASP A 86 22.71 14.89 -10.13
CA ASP A 86 23.22 14.05 -11.22
C ASP A 86 22.17 13.68 -12.27
N GLY A 87 20.91 14.07 -12.08
CA GLY A 87 19.83 13.76 -13.01
C GLY A 87 19.05 12.48 -12.66
N THR A 88 19.29 11.89 -11.49
CA THR A 88 18.54 10.71 -11.02
C THR A 88 17.50 11.07 -9.96
N PHE A 89 16.53 10.18 -9.76
CA PHE A 89 15.57 10.27 -8.66
C PHE A 89 15.33 8.91 -8.01
N VAL A 90 14.82 8.94 -6.78
CA VAL A 90 14.27 7.77 -6.07
C VAL A 90 12.93 8.19 -5.46
N LEU A 91 11.89 7.40 -5.70
CA LEU A 91 10.59 7.47 -5.04
C LEU A 91 10.42 6.20 -4.21
N SER A 92 10.20 6.32 -2.91
CA SER A 92 10.04 5.17 -2.01
C SER A 92 8.94 5.42 -1.01
N VAL A 93 8.45 4.35 -0.38
CA VAL A 93 7.63 4.47 0.82
C VAL A 93 8.53 4.65 2.05
N ASP A 94 8.13 5.49 3.00
CA ASP A 94 8.78 5.63 4.29
C ASP A 94 8.48 4.40 5.15
N GLN A 95 9.51 3.57 5.31
CA GLN A 95 9.44 2.32 6.07
C GLN A 95 9.17 2.53 7.56
N SER A 96 9.27 3.75 8.10
CA SER A 96 8.85 4.02 9.48
C SER A 96 7.35 3.78 9.71
N SER A 97 6.56 3.67 8.65
CA SER A 97 5.15 3.31 8.72
C SER A 97 4.92 1.79 8.87
N ALA A 98 5.94 0.96 8.62
CA ALA A 98 5.82 -0.49 8.55
C ALA A 98 5.35 -1.11 9.87
N GLY A 99 5.96 -0.75 11.00
CA GLY A 99 5.57 -1.30 12.30
C GLY A 99 4.11 -1.02 12.66
N LYS A 100 3.63 0.21 12.40
CA LYS A 100 2.21 0.54 12.64
C LYS A 100 1.28 -0.25 11.71
N MET A 101 1.65 -0.43 10.45
CA MET A 101 0.86 -1.24 9.51
C MET A 101 0.85 -2.72 9.91
N ALA A 102 1.99 -3.27 10.33
CA ALA A 102 2.10 -4.61 10.89
C ALA A 102 1.13 -4.81 12.05
N ASP A 103 1.17 -3.92 13.06
CA ASP A 103 0.27 -3.98 14.21
C ASP A 103 -1.21 -3.94 13.78
N GLN A 104 -1.58 -3.01 12.90
CA GLN A 104 -2.97 -2.86 12.43
C GLN A 104 -3.47 -4.08 11.66
N LEU A 105 -2.62 -4.68 10.82
CA LEU A 105 -2.97 -5.88 10.07
C LEU A 105 -3.05 -7.11 10.99
N SER A 106 -2.10 -7.25 11.91
CA SER A 106 -2.09 -8.31 12.92
C SER A 106 -3.38 -8.30 13.74
N ASP A 107 -3.74 -7.14 14.31
CA ASP A 107 -4.96 -6.94 15.09
C ASP A 107 -6.23 -7.27 14.28
N ALA A 108 -6.31 -6.77 13.04
CA ALA A 108 -7.48 -6.96 12.19
C ALA A 108 -7.68 -8.43 11.79
N VAL A 109 -6.59 -9.15 11.48
CA VAL A 109 -6.65 -10.57 11.15
C VAL A 109 -6.96 -11.42 12.37
N ALA A 110 -6.37 -11.11 13.53
CA ALA A 110 -6.68 -11.80 14.78
C ALA A 110 -8.18 -11.67 15.12
N ASP A 111 -8.76 -10.48 15.02
CA ASP A 111 -10.19 -10.24 15.29
C ASP A 111 -11.10 -11.01 14.32
N ALA A 112 -10.77 -10.98 13.02
CA ALA A 112 -11.54 -11.70 12.00
C ALA A 112 -11.43 -13.23 12.16
N MET A 113 -10.23 -13.74 12.46
CA MET A 113 -10.01 -15.17 12.73
C MET A 113 -10.75 -15.62 13.98
N TYR A 114 -10.72 -14.83 15.06
CA TYR A 114 -11.44 -15.14 16.29
C TYR A 114 -12.95 -15.26 16.02
N THR A 115 -13.52 -14.26 15.34
CA THR A 115 -14.93 -14.24 14.96
C THR A 115 -15.30 -15.43 14.07
N TYR A 116 -14.44 -15.79 13.12
CA TYR A 116 -14.67 -16.94 12.24
C TYR A 116 -14.66 -18.26 13.01
N ILE A 117 -13.69 -18.46 13.89
CA ILE A 117 -13.57 -19.69 14.69
C ILE A 117 -14.75 -19.82 15.65
N GLU A 118 -15.15 -18.73 16.32
CA GLU A 118 -16.33 -18.71 17.18
C GLU A 118 -17.58 -19.12 16.39
N ALA A 119 -17.81 -18.54 15.22
CA ALA A 119 -18.97 -18.84 14.38
C ALA A 119 -19.01 -20.32 13.92
N GLU A 120 -17.88 -20.90 13.53
CA GLU A 120 -17.83 -22.32 13.13
C GLU A 120 -18.03 -23.27 14.32
N LEU A 121 -17.54 -22.92 15.51
CA LEU A 121 -17.81 -23.69 16.72
C LEU A 121 -19.28 -23.58 17.18
N GLU A 122 -19.89 -22.39 17.09
CA GLU A 122 -21.33 -22.22 17.35
C GLU A 122 -22.17 -23.07 16.41
N LYS A 123 -21.83 -23.08 15.13
CA LYS A 123 -22.48 -23.92 14.12
C LYS A 123 -22.33 -25.41 14.44
N LEU A 124 -21.13 -25.87 14.79
CA LEU A 124 -20.89 -27.25 15.20
C LEU A 124 -21.69 -27.63 16.46
N ALA A 125 -21.76 -26.73 17.43
CA ALA A 125 -22.55 -26.94 18.65
C ALA A 125 -24.04 -27.08 18.32
N ASN A 126 -24.58 -26.18 17.49
CA ASN A 126 -25.97 -26.19 17.05
C ASN A 126 -26.33 -27.48 16.27
N GLU A 127 -25.47 -27.91 15.34
CA GLU A 127 -25.63 -29.16 14.60
C GLU A 127 -25.62 -30.39 15.51
N SER A 128 -24.86 -30.32 16.61
CA SER A 128 -24.78 -31.36 17.63
C SER A 128 -25.85 -31.23 18.73
N GLY A 129 -26.77 -30.26 18.62
CA GLY A 129 -27.85 -30.02 19.58
C GLY A 129 -27.38 -29.58 20.97
N MET A 130 -26.22 -28.92 21.05
CA MET A 130 -25.61 -28.44 22.30
C MET A 130 -25.30 -26.94 22.23
N THR A 131 -24.96 -26.35 23.38
CA THR A 131 -24.44 -24.96 23.43
C THR A 131 -22.95 -24.93 23.16
N LEU A 132 -22.41 -23.78 22.76
CA LEU A 132 -20.98 -23.57 22.58
C LEU A 132 -20.18 -23.93 23.84
N ASP A 133 -20.62 -23.50 25.03
CA ASP A 133 -20.00 -23.86 26.31
C ASP A 133 -19.91 -25.37 26.54
N THR A 134 -20.97 -26.09 26.16
CA THR A 134 -21.01 -27.56 26.27
C THR A 134 -20.03 -28.20 25.31
N LEU A 135 -19.96 -27.69 24.06
CA LEU A 135 -18.99 -28.15 23.07
C LEU A 135 -17.55 -27.92 23.55
N MET A 136 -17.22 -26.72 24.03
CA MET A 136 -15.88 -26.42 24.57
C MET A 136 -15.52 -27.37 25.73
N SER A 137 -16.47 -27.62 26.63
CA SER A 137 -16.28 -28.59 27.73
C SER A 137 -16.02 -30.02 27.23
N VAL A 138 -16.69 -30.44 26.14
CA VAL A 138 -16.45 -31.74 25.49
C VAL A 138 -15.07 -31.79 24.82
N LEU A 139 -14.63 -30.68 24.23
CA LEU A 139 -13.28 -30.52 23.69
C LEU A 139 -12.21 -30.41 24.79
N GLY A 140 -12.61 -30.36 26.07
CA GLY A 140 -11.71 -30.25 27.21
C GLY A 140 -11.13 -28.84 27.39
N CYS A 141 -11.73 -27.83 26.77
CA CYS A 141 -11.30 -26.44 26.82
C CYS A 141 -12.23 -25.63 27.72
N SER A 142 -11.65 -24.66 28.43
CA SER A 142 -12.36 -23.76 29.34
C SER A 142 -12.67 -22.39 28.71
N SER A 143 -12.06 -22.08 27.57
CA SER A 143 -12.21 -20.83 26.83
C SER A 143 -11.98 -21.02 25.34
N MET A 144 -12.38 -20.03 24.54
CA MET A 144 -12.08 -19.97 23.10
C MET A 144 -10.57 -19.88 22.84
N ASP A 145 -9.85 -19.12 23.67
CA ASP A 145 -8.40 -18.95 23.55
C ASP A 145 -7.69 -20.30 23.66
N GLU A 146 -8.09 -21.17 24.59
CA GLU A 146 -7.54 -22.53 24.70
C GLU A 146 -7.84 -23.37 23.45
N VAL A 147 -9.03 -23.24 22.84
CA VAL A 147 -9.37 -23.95 21.60
C VAL A 147 -8.45 -23.50 20.46
N ILE A 148 -8.22 -22.18 20.36
CA ILE A 148 -7.36 -21.60 19.34
C ILE A 148 -5.90 -22.00 19.58
N GLU A 149 -5.40 -21.89 20.80
CA GLU A 149 -4.04 -22.30 21.18
C GLU A 149 -3.77 -23.76 20.84
N ILE A 150 -4.69 -24.68 21.18
CA ILE A 150 -4.54 -26.10 20.82
C ILE A 150 -4.47 -26.28 19.30
N SER A 151 -5.28 -25.54 18.56
CA SER A 151 -5.31 -25.58 17.09
C SER A 151 -4.02 -25.04 16.46
N LEU A 152 -3.39 -24.06 17.12
CA LEU A 152 -2.11 -23.44 16.74
C LEU A 152 -0.89 -24.13 17.39
N GLY A 153 -1.05 -25.32 17.98
CA GLY A 153 0.08 -26.07 18.53
C GLY A 153 0.66 -25.51 19.84
N GLY A 154 -0.15 -24.73 20.58
CA GLY A 154 0.19 -24.11 21.86
C GLY A 154 0.59 -22.64 21.79
N GLN A 155 0.47 -22.00 20.62
CA GLN A 155 0.73 -20.58 20.40
C GLN A 155 -0.58 -19.78 20.44
N SER A 156 -0.53 -18.57 20.98
CA SER A 156 -1.71 -17.69 20.96
C SER A 156 -1.98 -17.14 19.55
N LEU A 157 -3.23 -16.74 19.29
CA LEU A 157 -3.59 -16.14 18.00
C LEU A 157 -2.81 -14.86 17.71
N ALA A 158 -2.60 -14.02 18.74
CA ALA A 158 -1.83 -12.79 18.62
C ALA A 158 -0.38 -13.06 18.22
N GLU A 159 0.29 -14.01 18.88
CA GLU A 159 1.66 -14.41 18.51
C GLU A 159 1.73 -14.96 17.09
N TYR A 160 0.73 -15.73 16.65
CA TYR A 160 0.67 -16.23 15.27
C TYR A 160 0.54 -15.08 14.26
N CYS A 161 -0.35 -14.12 14.51
CA CYS A 161 -0.55 -12.97 13.64
C CYS A 161 0.68 -12.05 13.61
N ASP A 162 1.36 -11.83 14.73
CA ASP A 162 2.58 -11.03 14.79
C ASP A 162 3.75 -11.66 14.02
N GLU A 163 3.82 -12.99 13.97
CA GLU A 163 4.79 -13.71 13.14
C GLU A 163 4.46 -13.60 11.64
N VAL A 164 3.17 -13.68 11.27
CA VAL A 164 2.72 -13.56 9.88
C VAL A 164 2.89 -12.13 9.36
N PHE A 165 2.56 -11.14 10.17
CA PHE A 165 2.65 -9.71 9.84
C PHE A 165 3.85 -9.04 10.48
N ALA A 166 4.98 -9.74 10.56
CA ALA A 166 6.19 -9.18 11.15
C ALA A 166 6.61 -7.87 10.47
N GLU A 167 7.04 -6.89 11.26
CA GLU A 167 7.45 -5.57 10.74
C GLU A 167 8.48 -5.69 9.61
N SER A 168 9.42 -6.64 9.70
CA SER A 168 10.44 -6.86 8.67
C SER A 168 9.84 -7.28 7.33
N GLU A 169 8.81 -8.13 7.33
CA GLU A 169 8.13 -8.57 6.11
C GLU A 169 7.39 -7.39 5.47
N ILE A 170 6.72 -6.57 6.28
CA ILE A 170 6.08 -5.33 5.80
C ILE A 170 7.11 -4.35 5.26
N GLN A 171 8.27 -4.20 5.92
CA GLN A 171 9.36 -3.35 5.41
C GLN A 171 9.87 -3.81 4.05
N ASP A 172 10.02 -5.12 3.85
CA ASP A 172 10.45 -5.69 2.58
C ASP A 172 9.42 -5.42 1.47
N ILE A 173 8.13 -5.64 1.73
CA ILE A 173 7.03 -5.32 0.80
C ILE A 173 7.04 -3.83 0.43
N LEU A 174 7.17 -2.94 1.41
CA LEU A 174 7.22 -1.50 1.17
C LEU A 174 8.50 -1.09 0.41
N ALA A 175 9.61 -1.80 0.61
CA ALA A 175 10.85 -1.56 -0.12
C ALA A 175 10.73 -1.93 -1.60
N GLU A 176 9.98 -2.97 -1.94
CA GLU A 176 9.70 -3.36 -3.33
C GLU A 176 8.94 -2.28 -4.11
N ALA A 177 8.17 -1.43 -3.43
CA ALA A 177 7.50 -0.28 -4.03
C ALA A 177 8.47 0.88 -4.38
N THR A 178 9.78 0.73 -4.13
CA THR A 178 10.78 1.75 -4.47
C THR A 178 10.99 1.81 -5.98
N GLU A 179 10.73 2.98 -6.56
CA GLU A 179 11.06 3.29 -7.94
C GLU A 179 12.29 4.18 -8.01
N SER A 180 13.18 3.89 -8.95
CA SER A 180 14.31 4.75 -9.26
C SER A 180 14.44 4.97 -10.76
N GLY A 181 15.09 6.07 -11.13
CA GLY A 181 15.26 6.38 -12.54
C GLY A 181 15.97 7.69 -12.78
N THR A 182 15.73 8.24 -13.97
CA THR A 182 16.29 9.54 -14.38
C THR A 182 15.19 10.57 -14.50
N TYR A 183 15.54 11.85 -14.35
CA TYR A 183 14.62 12.94 -14.65
C TYR A 183 15.21 13.90 -15.68
N SER A 184 14.32 14.59 -16.39
CA SER A 184 14.69 15.67 -17.29
C SER A 184 13.80 16.88 -17.10
N VAL A 185 14.40 18.06 -17.22
CA VAL A 185 13.69 19.34 -17.26
C VAL A 185 13.75 19.88 -18.67
N LYS A 186 12.60 20.08 -19.30
CA LYS A 186 12.50 20.65 -20.66
C LYS A 186 11.33 21.60 -20.76
N SER A 187 11.61 22.86 -21.12
CA SER A 187 10.57 23.87 -21.32
C SER A 187 9.67 24.05 -20.09
N GLY A 188 10.29 24.10 -18.90
CA GLY A 188 9.59 24.27 -17.63
C GLY A 188 8.83 23.04 -17.14
N LYS A 189 9.07 21.86 -17.71
CA LYS A 189 8.41 20.61 -17.32
C LYS A 189 9.40 19.58 -16.83
N ILE A 190 8.97 18.83 -15.83
CA ILE A 190 9.80 17.85 -15.15
C ILE A 190 9.23 16.47 -15.41
N LEU A 191 10.02 15.63 -16.05
CA LEU A 191 9.64 14.28 -16.45
C LEU A 191 10.48 13.30 -15.64
N LEU A 192 9.83 12.41 -14.89
CA LEU A 192 10.45 11.26 -14.26
C LEU A 192 10.36 10.08 -15.22
N SER A 193 11.47 9.39 -15.45
CA SER A 193 11.58 8.21 -16.30
C SER A 193 12.16 7.07 -15.48
N GLY A 194 11.27 6.20 -14.99
CA GLY A 194 11.65 4.98 -14.28
C GLY A 194 11.87 3.79 -15.22
N ASP A 195 12.32 2.68 -14.64
CA ASP A 195 12.64 1.44 -15.37
C ASP A 195 11.41 0.78 -16.02
N SER A 196 10.21 1.07 -15.51
CA SER A 196 8.93 0.50 -15.95
C SER A 196 8.43 1.03 -17.30
N SER A 197 9.19 1.89 -17.99
CA SER A 197 8.80 2.67 -19.19
C SER A 197 7.66 3.68 -18.99
N THR A 198 7.17 3.81 -17.76
CA THR A 198 6.20 4.83 -17.36
C THR A 198 6.93 6.17 -17.21
N ILE A 199 6.37 7.22 -17.80
CA ILE A 199 6.85 8.58 -17.67
C ILE A 199 5.87 9.33 -16.80
N SER A 200 6.30 9.74 -15.61
CA SER A 200 5.48 10.54 -14.71
C SER A 200 5.80 12.02 -14.90
N LEU A 201 4.77 12.84 -15.01
CA LEU A 201 4.91 14.29 -15.04
C LEU A 201 4.80 14.80 -13.60
N ILE A 202 5.78 15.59 -13.17
CA ILE A 202 5.69 16.33 -11.91
C ILE A 202 5.67 17.83 -12.16
N GLU A 203 4.89 18.53 -11.34
CA GLU A 203 4.75 19.98 -11.37
C GLU A 203 5.37 20.57 -10.10
N TYR A 204 6.13 21.65 -10.25
CA TYR A 204 6.70 22.37 -9.12
C TYR A 204 6.01 23.74 -8.96
N ASP A 205 5.47 24.00 -7.79
CA ASP A 205 4.91 25.30 -7.43
C ASP A 205 5.92 26.08 -6.57
N GLU A 206 6.45 27.15 -7.14
CA GLU A 206 7.43 28.03 -6.48
C GLU A 206 6.86 28.78 -5.26
N LYS A 207 5.55 29.07 -5.24
CA LYS A 207 4.93 29.85 -4.17
C LYS A 207 4.72 29.01 -2.92
N SER A 208 4.22 27.79 -3.09
CA SER A 208 4.04 26.84 -2.00
C SER A 208 5.30 26.02 -1.71
N ASN A 209 6.29 26.03 -2.61
CA ASN A 209 7.48 25.19 -2.55
C ASN A 209 7.09 23.71 -2.39
N THR A 210 6.28 23.23 -3.34
CA THR A 210 5.73 21.87 -3.38
C THR A 210 5.92 21.22 -4.74
N ILE A 211 6.05 19.89 -4.74
CA ILE A 211 6.00 19.07 -5.95
C ILE A 211 4.67 18.33 -5.98
N SER A 212 3.99 18.35 -7.12
CA SER A 212 2.78 17.57 -7.38
C SER A 212 3.13 16.44 -8.35
N LEU A 213 2.84 15.21 -7.96
CA LEU A 213 2.99 14.02 -8.78
C LEU A 213 1.60 13.45 -9.08
N THR A 214 1.25 13.36 -10.36
CA THR A 214 -0.01 12.73 -10.79
C THR A 214 0.29 11.32 -11.28
N GLU A 215 -0.11 10.32 -10.51
CA GLU A 215 -0.02 8.91 -10.90
C GLU A 215 -1.33 8.38 -11.47
N SER A 216 -1.23 7.48 -12.44
CA SER A 216 -2.40 6.78 -12.96
C SER A 216 -2.96 5.81 -11.92
N GLY A 217 -4.20 6.01 -11.48
CA GLY A 217 -4.85 5.15 -10.48
C GLY A 217 -5.27 5.89 -9.22
N PHE A 218 -4.76 7.11 -9.00
CA PHE A 218 -5.17 7.97 -7.89
C PHE A 218 -5.98 9.17 -8.41
N ASP A 219 -7.11 9.46 -7.77
CA ASP A 219 -7.98 10.61 -8.13
C ASP A 219 -7.37 11.96 -7.73
N THR A 220 -6.44 11.95 -6.77
CA THR A 220 -5.77 13.14 -6.25
C THR A 220 -4.27 13.06 -6.45
N PRO A 221 -3.60 14.17 -6.84
CA PRO A 221 -2.15 14.19 -6.96
C PRO A 221 -1.48 14.05 -5.59
N PHE A 222 -0.34 13.37 -5.57
CA PHE A 222 0.52 13.34 -4.40
C PHE A 222 1.25 14.67 -4.27
N ILE A 223 1.03 15.35 -3.14
CA ILE A 223 1.64 16.65 -2.85
C ILE A 223 2.83 16.46 -1.92
N PHE A 224 4.01 16.60 -2.50
CA PHE A 224 5.29 16.52 -1.84
C PHE A 224 5.71 17.89 -1.32
N THR A 225 6.08 17.92 -0.04
CA THR A 225 6.65 19.08 0.66
C THR A 225 8.12 18.84 0.93
N ARG A 226 8.91 19.91 0.99
CA ARG A 226 10.36 19.76 1.21
C ARG A 226 10.65 19.24 2.62
N ARG A 227 11.56 18.27 2.72
CA ARG A 227 12.01 17.69 3.99
C ARG A 227 13.07 18.55 4.67
#